data_AF-A0A3C1L5D8-F1
#
_entry.id   AF-A0A3C1L5D8-F1
#
_cell.length_a   1.000
_cell.length_b   1.000
_cell.length_c   1.000
_cell.angle_alpha   90.00
_cell.angle_beta   90.00
_cell.angle_gamma   90.00
#
_symmetry.space_group_name_H-M   'P 1'
#
loop_
_entity.id
_entity.type
_entity.pdbx_description
1 polymer ?
#
loop_
_entity_poly.entity_id
_entity_poly.type
_entity_poly.pdbx_seq_one_letter_code
_entity_poly.pdbx_strand_id
1 'polypeptide(L)'
;MAEPGRIWPRLMASRTAEQGQRLYARGRGVGGSSAVNAMVALAGEPGDYDEWERDFGCAGWGWASVAPWFARLPIPLRPAMPHEMGVVAQAMLSAEPTAEPANLTRTADGRRASVNDVYLEPARARANLQVR
;
A
#
# COMPACT_ATOMS: atom_id res chain seq x y z
N MET A 1 -6.41 -9.89 12.94
CA MET A 1 -5.85 -8.54 13.18
C MET A 1 -5.61 -8.41 14.68
N ALA A 2 -4.44 -8.55 15.27
CA ALA A 2 -3.06 -8.51 14.83
C ALA A 2 -2.28 -9.54 15.68
N GLU A 3 -1.26 -10.17 15.11
CA GLU A 3 -0.31 -10.92 15.93
C GLU A 3 0.23 -10.00 17.05
N PRO A 4 0.23 -10.45 18.31
CA PRO A 4 0.76 -9.66 19.42
C PRO A 4 2.16 -9.12 19.11
N GLY A 5 2.36 -7.81 19.34
CA GLY A 5 3.66 -7.15 19.15
C GLY A 5 3.94 -6.63 17.74
N ARG A 6 3.09 -6.88 16.73
CA ARG A 6 3.25 -6.35 15.36
C ARG A 6 2.71 -4.94 15.15
N ILE A 7 2.10 -4.33 16.16
CA ILE A 7 1.61 -2.94 16.13
C ILE A 7 2.16 -2.21 17.36
N TRP A 8 2.44 -0.92 17.25
CA TRP A 8 2.76 -0.08 18.41
C TRP A 8 1.50 0.16 19.28
N PRO A 9 1.42 -0.39 20.50
CA PRO A 9 0.16 -0.46 21.25
C PRO A 9 -0.28 0.88 21.85
N ARG A 10 0.62 1.86 21.96
CA ARG A 10 0.39 3.15 22.62
C ARG A 10 0.83 4.34 21.75
N LEU A 11 0.91 4.14 20.43
CA LEU A 11 1.27 5.23 19.53
C LEU A 11 0.06 6.13 19.33
N MET A 12 0.11 7.33 19.90
CA MET A 12 -0.93 8.34 19.79
C MET A 12 -0.50 9.39 18.76
N ALA A 13 -1.42 9.82 17.89
CA ALA A 13 -1.18 10.88 16.93
C ALA A 13 -2.42 11.76 16.74
N SER A 14 -2.20 13.01 16.35
CA SER A 14 -3.21 13.94 15.84
C SER A 14 -2.99 14.14 14.34
N ARG A 15 -4.05 14.13 13.52
CA ARG A 15 -3.94 14.37 12.07
C ARG A 15 -3.83 15.86 11.74
N THR A 16 -4.51 16.70 12.51
CA THR A 16 -4.43 18.17 12.42
C THR A 16 -4.25 18.75 13.82
N ALA A 17 -3.87 20.03 13.90
CA ALA A 17 -3.70 20.72 15.16
C ALA A 17 -4.99 20.83 15.98
N GLU A 18 -6.17 20.87 15.33
CA GLU A 18 -7.46 20.99 16.02
C GLU A 18 -8.01 19.64 16.53
N GLN A 19 -7.41 18.51 16.13
CA GLN A 19 -7.91 17.18 16.49
C GLN A 19 -7.23 16.61 17.73
N GLY A 20 -8.03 16.07 18.64
CA GLY A 20 -7.55 15.28 19.78
C GLY A 20 -6.77 14.05 19.33
N GLN A 21 -5.79 13.65 20.13
CA GLN A 21 -4.97 12.48 19.85
C GLN A 21 -5.79 11.20 19.82
N ARG A 22 -5.49 10.31 18.88
CA ARG A 22 -6.09 8.97 18.77
C ARG A 22 -5.01 7.92 18.58
N LEU A 23 -5.36 6.67 18.87
CA LEU A 23 -4.48 5.54 18.58
C LEU A 23 -4.18 5.50 17.08
N TYR A 24 -2.89 5.49 16.75
CA TYR A 24 -2.41 5.41 15.39
C TYR A 24 -1.85 4.01 15.12
N ALA A 25 -2.64 3.20 14.41
CA ALA A 25 -2.29 1.84 14.06
C ALA A 25 -1.09 1.82 13.09
N ARG A 26 0.11 1.60 13.66
CA ARG A 26 1.38 1.53 12.91
C ARG A 26 2.04 0.19 13.12
N GLY A 27 2.46 -0.45 12.02
CA GLY A 27 3.21 -1.70 12.08
C GLY A 27 4.53 -1.55 12.82
N ARG A 28 4.88 -2.57 13.59
CA ARG A 28 6.10 -2.67 14.41
C ARG A 28 6.92 -3.86 13.94
N GLY A 29 8.19 -3.63 13.67
CA GLY A 29 9.14 -4.63 13.16
C GLY A 29 9.42 -4.49 11.66
N VAL A 30 10.16 -5.47 11.13
CA VAL A 30 10.59 -5.51 9.73
C VAL A 30 9.37 -5.55 8.79
N GLY A 31 9.41 -4.77 7.72
CA GLY A 31 8.27 -4.54 6.81
C GLY A 31 7.28 -3.47 7.27
N GLY A 32 7.38 -3.00 8.52
CA GLY A 32 6.58 -1.90 9.05
C GLY A 32 5.07 -2.10 8.86
N SER A 33 4.37 -1.05 8.43
CA SER A 33 2.91 -1.13 8.21
C SER A 33 2.51 -2.07 7.06
N SER A 34 3.37 -2.33 6.07
CA SER A 34 3.03 -3.26 4.99
C SER A 34 2.88 -4.70 5.49
N ALA A 35 3.46 -5.04 6.65
CA ALA A 35 3.30 -6.34 7.28
C ALA A 35 1.93 -6.52 7.97
N VAL A 36 1.16 -5.44 8.19
CA VAL A 36 -0.08 -5.47 8.99
C VAL A 36 -1.28 -4.75 8.37
N ASN A 37 -1.10 -3.95 7.31
CA ASN A 37 -2.17 -3.19 6.65
C ASN A 37 -3.15 -4.09 5.86
N ALA A 38 -4.13 -3.50 5.17
CA ALA A 38 -5.10 -4.23 4.37
C ALA A 38 -4.58 -4.78 3.01
N MET A 39 -3.27 -4.70 2.74
CA MET A 39 -2.61 -5.14 1.49
C MET A 39 -2.98 -4.39 0.22
N VAL A 40 -3.96 -3.47 0.23
CA VAL A 40 -4.36 -2.68 -0.95
C VAL A 40 -3.17 -1.94 -1.56
N ALA A 41 -3.02 -2.07 -2.87
CA ALA A 41 -2.07 -1.33 -3.69
C ALA A 41 -2.79 -0.63 -4.83
N LEU A 42 -2.55 0.67 -4.94
CA LEU A 42 -3.12 1.56 -5.97
C LEU A 42 -1.95 2.35 -6.57
N ALA A 43 -1.97 2.55 -7.89
CA ALA A 43 -1.04 3.46 -8.55
C ALA A 43 -1.42 4.94 -8.28
N GLY A 44 -2.67 5.22 -7.95
CA GLY A 44 -3.24 6.58 -7.86
C GLY A 44 -3.94 6.98 -9.16
N GLU A 45 -4.59 8.14 -9.17
CA GLU A 45 -5.24 8.69 -10.36
C GLU A 45 -4.22 9.50 -11.18
N PRO A 46 -4.07 9.26 -12.49
CA PRO A 46 -3.18 10.06 -13.36
C PRO A 46 -3.30 11.58 -13.16
N GLY A 47 -4.52 12.07 -12.99
CA GLY A 47 -4.80 13.49 -12.77
C GLY A 47 -4.13 14.08 -11.52
N ASP A 48 -4.02 13.30 -10.43
CA ASP A 48 -3.37 13.76 -9.19
C ASP A 48 -1.87 14.03 -9.44
N TYR A 49 -1.22 13.18 -10.23
CA TYR A 49 0.19 13.32 -10.59
C TYR A 49 0.43 14.51 -11.52
N ASP A 50 -0.44 14.68 -12.51
CA ASP A 50 -0.37 15.82 -13.44
C ASP A 50 -0.62 17.14 -12.70
N GLU A 51 -1.51 17.16 -11.70
CA GLU A 51 -1.73 18.31 -10.82
C GLU A 51 -0.46 18.65 -10.02
N TRP A 52 0.24 17.66 -9.47
CA TRP A 52 1.50 17.90 -8.75
C TRP A 52 2.54 18.59 -9.62
N GLU A 53 2.71 18.13 -10.86
CA GLU A 53 3.68 18.72 -11.77
C GLU A 53 3.25 20.12 -12.22
N ARG A 54 1.98 20.29 -12.61
CA ARG A 54 1.45 21.54 -13.17
C ARG A 54 1.31 22.65 -12.13
N ASP A 55 0.69 22.35 -10.99
CA ASP A 55 0.20 23.37 -10.05
C ASP A 55 1.13 23.55 -8.84
N PHE A 56 1.89 22.51 -8.48
CA PHE A 56 2.81 22.54 -7.33
C PHE A 56 4.28 22.56 -7.72
N GLY A 57 4.60 22.57 -9.03
CA GLY A 57 5.96 22.65 -9.53
C GLY A 57 6.79 21.39 -9.29
N CYS A 58 6.15 20.24 -9.05
CA CYS A 58 6.82 18.95 -8.87
C CYS A 58 7.28 18.39 -10.21
N ALA A 59 8.24 19.04 -10.87
CA ALA A 59 8.76 18.61 -12.16
C ALA A 59 9.24 17.14 -12.12
N GLY A 60 8.84 16.35 -13.11
CA GLY A 60 9.10 14.92 -13.20
C GLY A 60 8.14 14.03 -12.42
N TRP A 61 7.11 14.59 -11.78
CA TRP A 61 6.07 13.83 -11.06
C TRP A 61 4.76 13.67 -11.83
N GLY A 62 4.62 14.24 -13.02
CA GLY A 62 3.46 14.02 -13.89
C GLY A 62 3.29 12.54 -14.27
N TRP A 63 2.07 12.14 -14.63
CA TRP A 63 1.73 10.73 -14.83
C TRP A 63 2.65 10.04 -15.83
N ALA A 64 2.95 10.71 -16.95
CA ALA A 64 3.85 10.18 -17.98
C ALA A 64 5.26 9.84 -17.44
N SER A 65 5.72 10.56 -16.42
CA SER A 65 7.02 10.35 -15.78
C SER A 65 6.99 9.21 -14.76
N VAL A 66 5.89 9.09 -13.99
CA VAL A 66 5.80 8.10 -12.89
C VAL A 66 5.23 6.74 -13.32
N ALA A 67 4.33 6.71 -14.31
CA ALA A 67 3.65 5.49 -14.74
C ALA A 67 4.59 4.33 -15.09
N PRO A 68 5.72 4.54 -15.80
CA PRO A 68 6.68 3.47 -16.08
C PRO A 68 7.28 2.82 -14.83
N TRP A 69 7.29 3.51 -13.69
CA TRP A 69 7.82 2.98 -12.44
C TRP A 69 6.85 2.03 -11.74
N PHE A 70 5.53 2.26 -11.81
CA PHE A 70 4.54 1.32 -11.28
C PHE A 70 4.64 -0.04 -11.97
N ALA A 71 4.84 -0.04 -13.29
CA ALA A 71 5.04 -1.26 -14.07
C ALA A 71 6.34 -2.01 -13.72
N ARG A 72 7.35 -1.33 -13.16
CA ARG A 72 8.62 -1.93 -12.74
C ARG A 72 8.61 -2.47 -11.32
N LEU A 73 7.54 -2.25 -10.55
CA LEU A 73 7.47 -2.73 -9.18
C LEU A 73 7.41 -4.26 -9.16
N PRO A 74 8.31 -4.94 -8.41
CA PRO A 74 8.32 -6.40 -8.31
C PRO A 74 7.25 -6.94 -7.34
N ILE A 75 6.28 -6.12 -6.96
CA ILE A 75 5.26 -6.46 -5.97
C ILE A 75 4.21 -7.36 -6.66
N PRO A 76 3.93 -8.56 -6.15
CA PRO A 76 2.88 -9.38 -6.71
C PRO A 76 1.51 -8.77 -6.38
N LEU A 77 0.74 -8.46 -7.42
CA LEU A 77 -0.60 -7.90 -7.31
C LEU A 77 -1.62 -8.94 -7.72
N ARG A 78 -2.63 -9.14 -6.86
CA ARG A 78 -3.79 -9.99 -7.15
C ARG A 78 -5.06 -9.24 -6.79
N PRO A 79 -6.07 -9.19 -7.67
CA PRO A 79 -7.33 -8.54 -7.34
C PRO A 79 -7.96 -9.22 -6.11
N ALA A 80 -8.68 -8.44 -5.30
CA ALA A 80 -9.55 -8.99 -4.27
C ALA A 80 -10.62 -9.90 -4.92
N MET A 81 -10.93 -11.02 -4.27
CA MET A 81 -11.92 -11.98 -4.75
C MET A 81 -13.32 -11.58 -4.23
N PRO A 82 -14.40 -11.92 -4.95
CA PRO A 82 -15.76 -11.54 -4.54
C PRO A 82 -16.13 -11.94 -3.11
N HIS A 83 -15.70 -13.12 -2.66
CA HIS A 83 -15.97 -13.61 -1.30
C HIS A 83 -15.18 -12.87 -0.20
N GLU A 84 -14.20 -12.05 -0.57
CA GLU A 84 -13.43 -11.19 0.35
C GLU A 84 -14.08 -9.80 0.49
N MET A 85 -15.10 -9.50 -0.32
CA MET A 85 -15.77 -8.22 -0.38
C MET A 85 -17.10 -8.25 0.36
N GLY A 86 -17.36 -7.19 1.13
CA GLY A 86 -18.68 -6.96 1.73
C GLY A 86 -19.74 -6.63 0.69
N VAL A 87 -21.01 -6.75 1.07
CA VAL A 87 -22.18 -6.52 0.19
C VAL A 87 -22.18 -5.14 -0.48
N VAL A 88 -21.70 -4.11 0.21
CA VAL A 88 -21.60 -2.75 -0.34
C VAL A 88 -20.57 -2.68 -1.46
N ALA A 89 -19.40 -3.30 -1.30
CA ALA A 89 -18.37 -3.29 -2.32
C ALA A 89 -18.80 -4.08 -3.58
N GLN A 90 -19.49 -5.21 -3.39
CA GLN A 90 -20.05 -5.96 -4.52
C GLN A 90 -21.13 -5.18 -5.28
N ALA A 91 -22.00 -4.46 -4.55
CA ALA A 91 -23.01 -3.61 -5.17
C ALA A 91 -22.38 -2.44 -5.94
N MET A 92 -21.33 -1.81 -5.40
CA MET A 92 -20.60 -0.74 -6.09
C MET A 92 -19.96 -1.24 -7.39
N LEU A 93 -19.28 -2.39 -7.36
CA LEU A 93 -18.68 -2.99 -8.57
C LEU A 93 -19.73 -3.36 -9.63
N SER A 94 -20.92 -3.79 -9.18
CA SER A 94 -22.01 -4.15 -10.10
C SER A 94 -22.71 -2.94 -10.71
N ALA A 95 -22.63 -1.77 -10.05
CA ALA A 95 -23.28 -0.54 -10.49
C ALA A 95 -22.46 0.25 -11.51
N GLU A 96 -21.14 0.10 -11.53
CA GLU A 96 -20.22 0.85 -12.39
C GLU A 96 -19.42 -0.11 -13.29
N PRO A 97 -19.71 -0.18 -14.60
CA PRO A 97 -19.05 -1.12 -15.52
C PRO A 97 -17.52 -0.97 -15.62
N THR A 98 -16.99 0.22 -15.28
CA THR A 98 -15.55 0.48 -15.30
C THR A 98 -14.85 0.19 -13.97
N ALA A 99 -15.60 -0.16 -12.92
CA ALA A 99 -15.05 -0.41 -11.61
C ALA A 99 -14.35 -1.78 -11.55
N GLU A 100 -13.15 -1.78 -11.00
CA GLU A 100 -12.34 -2.99 -10.83
C GLU A 100 -12.11 -3.30 -9.35
N PRO A 101 -11.98 -4.58 -8.97
CA PRO A 101 -11.50 -4.95 -7.65
C PRO A 101 -10.14 -4.33 -7.33
N ALA A 102 -9.97 -3.85 -6.11
CA ALA A 102 -8.67 -3.38 -5.65
C ALA A 102 -7.62 -4.51 -5.73
N ASN A 103 -6.43 -4.17 -6.23
CA ASN A 103 -5.29 -5.06 -6.17
C ASN A 103 -4.76 -5.17 -4.73
N LEU A 104 -4.44 -6.40 -4.33
CA LEU A 104 -3.84 -6.73 -3.05
C LEU A 104 -2.40 -7.21 -3.26
N THR A 105 -1.51 -6.77 -2.38
CA THR A 105 -0.09 -7.16 -2.31
C THR A 105 0.03 -8.56 -1.72
N ARG A 106 -0.14 -9.57 -2.57
CA ARG A 106 -0.12 -10.98 -2.18
C ARG A 106 0.37 -11.91 -3.29
N THR A 107 0.96 -13.02 -2.89
CA THR A 107 1.38 -14.11 -3.77
C THR A 107 0.18 -14.89 -4.32
N ALA A 108 0.42 -15.78 -5.29
CA ALA A 108 -0.63 -16.54 -5.97
C ALA A 108 -1.43 -17.48 -5.02
N ASP A 109 -0.77 -17.97 -3.96
CA ASP A 109 -1.35 -18.77 -2.88
C ASP A 109 -2.05 -17.92 -1.80
N GLY A 110 -2.15 -16.60 -2.00
CA GLY A 110 -2.88 -15.70 -1.11
C GLY A 110 -2.09 -15.15 0.07
N ARG A 111 -0.81 -15.51 0.24
CA ARG A 111 0.04 -14.98 1.32
C ARG A 111 0.39 -13.51 1.07
N ARG A 112 0.39 -12.71 2.14
CA ARG A 112 0.85 -11.31 2.12
C ARG A 112 2.27 -11.20 1.54
N ALA A 113 2.47 -10.21 0.67
CA ALA A 113 3.77 -9.76 0.21
C ALA A 113 4.05 -8.36 0.76
N SER A 114 4.78 -8.28 1.88
CA SER A 114 5.19 -7.00 2.48
C SER A 114 6.42 -6.43 1.75
N VAL A 115 6.80 -5.19 2.07
CA VAL A 115 8.05 -4.63 1.55
C VAL A 115 9.28 -5.42 2.01
N ASN A 116 9.19 -6.13 3.14
CA ASN A 116 10.25 -7.06 3.54
C ASN A 116 10.39 -8.19 2.52
N ASP A 117 9.28 -8.87 2.22
CA ASP A 117 9.25 -10.01 1.31
C ASP A 117 9.73 -9.62 -0.10
N VAL A 118 9.30 -8.45 -0.58
CA VAL A 118 9.51 -8.04 -1.97
C VAL A 118 10.88 -7.38 -2.20
N TYR A 119 11.39 -6.60 -1.24
CA TYR A 119 12.60 -5.81 -1.45
C TYR A 119 13.76 -6.23 -0.54
N LEU A 120 13.51 -6.43 0.75
CA LEU A 120 14.58 -6.66 1.72
C LEU A 120 15.12 -8.10 1.67
N GLU A 121 14.24 -9.11 1.66
CA GLU A 121 14.68 -10.51 1.61
C GLU A 121 15.51 -10.82 0.36
N PRO A 122 15.11 -10.42 -0.87
CA PRO A 122 15.94 -10.64 -2.06
C PRO A 122 17.28 -9.89 -2.01
N ALA A 123 17.34 -8.77 -1.29
CA ALA A 123 18.55 -7.99 -1.14
C ALA A 123 19.48 -8.51 -0.04
N ARG A 124 18.99 -9.36 0.88
CA ARG A 124 19.69 -9.75 2.11
C ARG A 124 21.02 -10.46 1.86
N ALA A 125 21.15 -11.15 0.73
CA ALA A 125 22.39 -11.85 0.34
C ALA A 125 23.49 -10.92 -0.22
N ARG A 126 23.19 -9.63 -0.47
CA ARG A 126 24.17 -8.70 -1.03
C ARG A 126 25.24 -8.36 0.01
N ALA A 127 26.51 -8.56 -0.34
CA ALA A 127 27.64 -8.35 0.56
C ALA A 127 27.76 -6.90 1.10
N ASN A 128 27.19 -5.93 0.38
CA ASN A 128 27.18 -4.53 0.76
C ASN A 128 25.93 -4.10 1.57
N LEU A 129 25.05 -5.04 1.95
CA LEU A 129 23.89 -4.76 2.77
C LEU A 129 24.06 -5.32 4.20
N GLN A 130 23.90 -4.45 5.20
CA GLN A 130 23.81 -4.84 6.61
C GLN A 130 22.44 -4.40 7.15
N VAL A 131 21.70 -5.32 7.77
CA VAL A 131 20.43 -5.03 8.46
C VAL A 131 20.68 -5.11 9.96
N ARG A 132 20.28 -4.08 10.71
CA ARG A 132 20.47 -3.97 12.17
C ARG A 132 19.14 -3.74 12.86
#